data_AF-A0A1Z5J556-F1
#
_entry.id   AF-A0A1Z5J556-F1
#
_cell.length_a   1.000
_cell.length_b   1.000
_cell.length_c   1.000
_cell.angle_alpha   90.00
_cell.angle_beta   90.00
_cell.angle_gamma   90.00
#
_symmetry.space_group_name_H-M   'P 1'
#
loop_
_entity.id
_entity.type
_entity.pdbx_description
1 polymer ?
#
loop_
_entity_poly.entity_id
_entity_poly.type
_entity_poly.pdbx_seq_one_letter_code
_entity_poly.pdbx_strand_id
1 'polypeptide(L)'
;MNINISAAAASKKKAPSKKAHSNVFGEDDDYAEPSSRYGVNQAVRSEQDAMKMRAQKATQITDASVYDYDGAYESFHKDPTAEQEEAIDDDRKSRYIADLLEAAKKRKHERDIVYEKKIAREQALEEIEQDFRGKEKFVTAAYRKKLEERELWLAQDEQQRKEDEENDVTKKVGGLGIASFYGNLNNNTALGGTAKNESIKSVTSNMDQTRGAANGQGWSESLRTDRNTFAEPLVKRSDQGACELTKEEVRALKVKEAFERYRIRNGLLVS
;
A
#
# COMPACT_ATOMS: atom_id res chain seq x y z
N MET A 1 5.41 0.21 -22.80
CA MET A 1 5.27 -1.08 -23.48
C MET A 1 4.94 -2.11 -22.41
N ASN A 2 3.65 -2.33 -22.15
CA ASN A 2 3.19 -3.27 -21.13
C ASN A 2 2.50 -4.41 -21.86
N ILE A 3 3.11 -5.59 -21.80
CA ILE A 3 2.62 -6.80 -22.43
C ILE A 3 1.60 -7.40 -21.46
N ASN A 4 0.31 -7.13 -21.70
CA ASN A 4 -0.77 -7.86 -21.05
C ASN A 4 -0.88 -9.24 -21.69
N ILE A 5 -0.36 -10.26 -21.01
CA ILE A 5 -0.61 -11.66 -21.38
C ILE A 5 -2.02 -11.99 -20.88
N SER A 6 -3.00 -11.83 -21.78
CA SER A 6 -4.36 -12.33 -21.56
C SER A 6 -4.33 -13.85 -21.66
N ALA A 7 -4.63 -14.52 -20.54
CA ALA A 7 -4.88 -15.95 -20.51
C ALA A 7 -6.14 -16.25 -21.35
N ALA A 8 -5.94 -16.73 -22.57
CA ALA A 8 -7.01 -17.19 -23.43
C ALA A 8 -7.62 -18.47 -22.84
N ALA A 9 -8.84 -18.36 -22.31
CA ALA A 9 -9.66 -19.51 -21.95
C ALA A 9 -9.90 -20.38 -23.20
N ALA A 10 -9.22 -21.51 -23.27
CA ALA A 10 -9.36 -22.47 -24.36
C ALA A 10 -10.75 -23.14 -24.28
N SER A 11 -11.71 -22.65 -25.07
CA SER A 11 -12.99 -23.32 -25.26
C SER A 11 -12.73 -24.69 -25.93
N LYS A 12 -12.99 -25.78 -25.19
CA LYS A 12 -12.95 -27.15 -25.73
C LYS A 12 -13.97 -27.27 -26.86
N LYS A 13 -13.50 -27.30 -28.11
CA LYS A 13 -14.34 -27.60 -29.28
C LYS A 13 -14.77 -29.06 -29.20
N LYS A 14 -16.08 -29.28 -29.03
CA LYS A 14 -16.74 -30.59 -29.01
C LYS A 14 -16.61 -31.22 -30.40
N ALA A 15 -16.03 -32.41 -30.49
CA ALA A 15 -15.91 -33.15 -31.75
C ALA A 15 -17.30 -33.51 -32.32
N PRO A 16 -17.48 -33.58 -33.66
CA PRO A 16 -18.76 -33.92 -34.27
C PRO A 16 -19.13 -35.39 -33.97
N SER A 17 -20.33 -35.61 -33.45
CA SER A 17 -20.89 -36.95 -33.24
C SER A 17 -21.19 -37.58 -34.60
N LYS A 18 -20.46 -38.65 -34.94
CA LYS A 18 -20.79 -39.47 -36.11
C LYS A 18 -22.09 -40.22 -35.79
N LYS A 19 -23.15 -39.94 -36.55
CA LYS A 19 -24.40 -40.71 -36.50
C LYS A 19 -24.08 -42.14 -36.95
N ALA A 20 -24.49 -43.12 -36.15
CA ALA A 20 -24.42 -44.52 -36.53
C ALA A 20 -25.29 -44.72 -37.78
N HIS A 21 -24.71 -45.31 -38.83
CA HIS A 21 -25.46 -45.81 -39.97
C HIS A 21 -26.26 -47.01 -39.47
N SER A 22 -27.59 -46.91 -39.43
CA SER A 22 -28.43 -48.09 -39.24
C SER A 22 -28.32 -48.94 -40.50
N ASN A 23 -27.74 -50.13 -40.38
CA ASN A 23 -27.61 -51.05 -41.49
C ASN A 23 -29.00 -51.40 -42.05
N VAL A 24 -29.14 -51.32 -43.38
CA VAL A 24 -30.38 -51.55 -44.15
C VAL A 24 -30.53 -53.01 -44.60
N PHE A 25 -29.51 -53.83 -44.41
CA PHE A 25 -29.64 -55.29 -44.53
C PHE A 25 -29.88 -55.83 -43.13
N GLY A 26 -31.09 -56.36 -42.95
CA GLY A 26 -31.59 -56.90 -41.70
C GLY A 26 -30.65 -57.91 -41.09
N GLU A 27 -30.72 -57.95 -39.77
CA GLU A 27 -30.26 -59.03 -38.91
C GLU A 27 -31.02 -60.29 -39.29
N ASP A 28 -30.52 -61.00 -40.32
CA ASP A 28 -30.98 -62.31 -40.71
C ASP A 28 -29.79 -63.15 -41.20
N ASP A 29 -29.73 -64.36 -40.66
CA ASP A 29 -28.76 -65.44 -40.82
C ASP A 29 -27.33 -65.30 -40.27
N ASP A 30 -27.17 -65.76 -39.02
CA ASP A 30 -26.17 -66.80 -38.74
C ASP A 30 -26.83 -68.20 -38.84
N TYR A 31 -27.03 -68.69 -40.06
CA TYR A 31 -26.45 -70.01 -40.41
C TYR A 31 -25.07 -69.77 -41.03
N ALA A 32 -24.25 -68.95 -40.37
CA ALA A 32 -22.85 -68.75 -40.71
C ALA A 32 -22.03 -69.73 -39.90
N GLU A 33 -21.55 -70.79 -40.57
CA GLU A 33 -20.57 -71.70 -39.98
C GLU A 33 -19.43 -70.90 -39.34
N PRO A 34 -18.98 -71.29 -38.13
CA PRO A 34 -17.96 -70.56 -37.41
C PRO A 34 -16.66 -70.62 -38.22
N SER A 35 -16.35 -69.55 -38.96
CA SER A 35 -15.06 -69.49 -39.65
C SER A 35 -13.97 -69.66 -38.60
N SER A 36 -13.00 -70.53 -38.85
CA SER A 36 -11.91 -70.87 -37.94
C SER A 36 -11.22 -69.63 -37.33
N ARG A 37 -11.24 -68.49 -38.02
CA ARG A 37 -10.71 -67.20 -37.55
C ARG A 37 -11.51 -66.56 -36.41
N TYR A 38 -12.83 -66.75 -36.36
CA TYR A 38 -13.69 -66.18 -35.30
C TYR A 38 -13.42 -66.84 -33.95
N GLY A 39 -13.32 -68.17 -33.92
CA GLY A 39 -12.98 -68.92 -32.71
C GLY A 39 -11.58 -68.56 -32.17
N VAL A 40 -10.60 -68.38 -33.06
CA VAL A 40 -9.25 -67.93 -32.68
C VAL A 40 -9.28 -66.51 -32.10
N ASN A 41 -10.01 -65.58 -32.72
CA ASN A 41 -10.13 -64.20 -32.20
C ASN A 41 -10.84 -64.14 -30.85
N GLN A 42 -11.84 -65.00 -30.61
CA GLN A 42 -12.53 -65.09 -29.32
C GLN A 42 -11.62 -65.66 -28.23
N ALA A 43 -10.84 -66.71 -28.56
CA ALA A 43 -9.85 -67.28 -27.65
C ALA A 43 -8.79 -66.24 -27.26
N VAL A 44 -8.23 -65.50 -28.22
CA VAL A 44 -7.25 -64.43 -27.97
C VAL A 44 -7.84 -63.32 -27.08
N ARG A 45 -9.10 -62.93 -27.28
CA ARG A 45 -9.77 -61.94 -26.40
C ARG A 45 -9.94 -62.47 -24.98
N SER A 46 -10.39 -63.71 -24.82
CA SER A 46 -10.55 -64.33 -23.50
C SER A 46 -9.23 -64.44 -22.74
N GLU A 47 -8.13 -64.73 -23.45
CA GLU A 47 -6.78 -64.79 -22.89
C GLU A 47 -6.27 -63.40 -22.49
N GLN A 48 -6.48 -62.39 -23.34
CA GLN A 48 -6.15 -61.00 -23.02
C GLN A 48 -6.92 -60.48 -21.80
N ASP A 49 -8.20 -60.83 -21.67
CA ASP A 49 -9.01 -60.42 -20.52
C ASP A 49 -8.58 -61.15 -19.25
N ALA A 50 -8.25 -62.44 -19.32
CA ALA A 50 -7.64 -63.17 -18.21
C ALA A 50 -6.30 -62.54 -17.76
N MET A 51 -5.47 -62.11 -18.71
CA MET A 51 -4.19 -61.45 -18.43
C MET A 51 -4.39 -60.09 -17.75
N LYS A 52 -5.36 -59.27 -18.21
CA LYS A 52 -5.72 -57.99 -17.58
C LYS A 52 -6.23 -58.20 -16.15
N MET A 53 -7.10 -59.20 -15.93
CA MET A 53 -7.61 -59.51 -14.60
C MET A 53 -6.51 -59.95 -13.63
N ARG A 54 -5.51 -60.68 -14.13
CA ARG A 54 -4.34 -61.09 -13.33
C ARG A 54 -3.43 -59.91 -12.99
N ALA A 55 -3.20 -59.02 -13.95
CA ALA A 55 -2.44 -57.79 -13.73
C ALA A 55 -3.13 -56.85 -12.72
N GLN A 56 -4.45 -56.67 -12.84
CA GLN A 56 -5.24 -55.87 -11.90
C GLN A 56 -5.21 -56.44 -10.48
N LYS A 57 -5.33 -57.76 -10.34
CA LYS A 57 -5.16 -58.42 -9.03
C LYS A 57 -3.77 -58.20 -8.45
N ALA A 58 -2.72 -58.31 -9.27
CA ALA A 58 -1.36 -58.05 -8.81
C ALA A 58 -1.17 -56.60 -8.32
N THR A 59 -1.74 -55.62 -9.03
CA THR A 59 -1.68 -54.19 -8.63
C THR A 59 -2.51 -53.89 -7.38
N GLN A 60 -3.55 -54.66 -7.09
CA GLN A 60 -4.38 -54.49 -5.89
C GLN A 60 -3.77 -55.16 -4.65
N ILE A 61 -2.93 -56.17 -4.83
CA ILE A 61 -2.25 -56.88 -3.73
C ILE A 61 -1.10 -56.04 -3.18
N THR A 62 -0.45 -55.22 -4.01
CA THR A 62 0.58 -54.27 -3.59
C THR A 62 -0.09 -52.98 -3.15
N ASP A 63 0.08 -52.59 -1.88
CA ASP A 63 -0.37 -51.28 -1.41
C ASP A 63 0.35 -50.17 -2.20
N ALA A 64 -0.41 -49.17 -2.65
CA ALA A 64 0.11 -48.05 -3.43
C ALA A 64 1.15 -47.22 -2.66
N SER A 65 1.14 -47.31 -1.32
CA SER A 65 2.12 -46.68 -0.42
C SER A 65 3.53 -47.26 -0.55
N VAL A 66 3.71 -48.49 -1.06
CA VAL A 66 5.03 -49.16 -1.14
C VAL A 66 5.97 -48.47 -2.14
N TYR A 67 5.40 -47.79 -3.14
CA TYR A 67 6.16 -47.09 -4.17
C TYR A 67 6.07 -45.56 -4.05
N ASP A 68 5.47 -45.04 -2.98
CA ASP A 68 5.39 -43.60 -2.71
C ASP A 68 6.70 -43.09 -2.09
N TYR A 69 7.74 -43.04 -2.92
CA TYR A 69 9.04 -42.50 -2.52
C TYR A 69 9.01 -40.97 -2.36
N ASP A 70 8.07 -40.29 -3.03
CA ASP A 70 7.93 -38.84 -2.99
C ASP A 70 7.36 -38.39 -1.63
N GLY A 71 6.31 -39.06 -1.14
CA GLY A 71 5.75 -38.78 0.19
C GLY A 71 6.74 -39.01 1.33
N ALA A 72 7.60 -40.04 1.22
CA ALA A 72 8.69 -40.24 2.16
C ALA A 72 9.70 -39.10 2.07
N TYR A 73 10.17 -38.74 0.87
CA TYR A 73 11.12 -37.66 0.67
C TYR A 73 10.60 -36.31 1.20
N GLU A 74 9.36 -35.97 0.86
CA GLU A 74 8.67 -34.76 1.32
C GLU A 74 8.54 -34.74 2.85
N SER A 75 8.39 -35.89 3.53
CA SER A 75 8.29 -35.89 5.00
C SER A 75 9.54 -35.36 5.73
N PHE A 76 10.74 -35.48 5.14
CA PHE A 76 12.00 -35.01 5.74
C PHE A 76 12.75 -33.97 4.89
N HIS A 77 12.30 -33.68 3.67
CA HIS A 77 12.72 -32.56 2.83
C HIS A 77 11.66 -31.46 2.71
N LYS A 78 10.63 -31.47 3.56
CA LYS A 78 9.78 -30.29 3.76
C LYS A 78 10.68 -29.10 4.09
N ASP A 79 10.64 -28.10 3.22
CA ASP A 79 11.33 -26.84 3.47
C ASP A 79 10.80 -26.27 4.79
N PRO A 80 11.65 -26.09 5.82
CA PRO A 80 11.21 -25.57 7.11
C PRO A 80 10.67 -24.13 7.00
N THR A 81 10.94 -23.46 5.88
CA THR A 81 10.39 -22.15 5.53
C THR A 81 8.90 -22.21 5.18
N ALA A 82 8.41 -23.31 4.60
CA ALA A 82 7.00 -23.44 4.23
C ALA A 82 6.09 -23.54 5.47
N GLU A 83 6.52 -24.30 6.50
CA GLU A 83 5.81 -24.36 7.78
C GLU A 83 6.01 -23.09 8.63
N GLN A 84 7.17 -22.43 8.50
CA GLN A 84 7.38 -21.13 9.14
C GLN A 84 6.51 -20.03 8.53
N GLU A 85 6.30 -19.99 7.21
CA GLU A 85 5.47 -18.98 6.55
C GLU A 85 4.02 -18.99 7.04
N GLU A 86 3.44 -20.15 7.34
CA GLU A 86 2.09 -20.25 7.91
C GLU A 86 2.04 -19.90 9.41
N ALA A 87 3.17 -19.93 10.10
CA ALA A 87 3.31 -19.62 11.53
C ALA A 87 4.06 -18.30 11.81
N ILE A 88 4.27 -17.43 10.82
CA ILE A 88 4.70 -16.05 11.08
C ILE A 88 3.50 -15.36 11.74
N ASP A 89 3.45 -15.43 13.06
CA ASP A 89 2.57 -14.63 13.89
C ASP A 89 2.58 -13.18 13.38
N ASP A 90 1.39 -12.64 13.09
CA ASP A 90 1.15 -11.24 12.74
C ASP A 90 1.76 -10.24 13.76
N ASP A 91 2.11 -10.75 14.93
CA ASP A 91 2.73 -10.06 16.06
C ASP A 91 4.26 -9.84 15.90
N ARG A 92 4.92 -10.53 14.96
CA ARG A 92 6.35 -10.33 14.66
C ARG A 92 6.61 -9.33 13.54
N LYS A 93 5.73 -8.33 13.38
CA LYS A 93 6.01 -7.20 12.49
C LYS A 93 7.26 -6.47 12.99
N SER A 94 8.25 -6.34 12.11
CA SER A 94 9.48 -5.63 12.47
C SER A 94 9.17 -4.16 12.80
N ARG A 95 9.96 -3.58 13.71
CA ARG A 95 9.76 -2.22 14.24
C ARG A 95 9.74 -1.10 13.19
N TYR A 96 10.34 -1.29 12.00
CA TYR A 96 10.54 -0.21 11.01
C TYR A 96 10.06 -0.51 9.59
N ILE A 97 9.71 -1.77 9.25
CA ILE A 97 9.30 -2.09 7.87
C ILE A 97 8.05 -1.30 7.45
N ALA A 98 7.10 -1.10 8.37
CA ALA A 98 5.89 -0.33 8.08
C ALA A 98 6.23 1.12 7.68
N ASP A 99 7.06 1.80 8.47
CA ASP A 99 7.49 3.18 8.22
C ASP A 99 8.29 3.29 6.91
N LEU A 100 9.14 2.30 6.60
CA LEU A 100 9.88 2.27 5.35
C LEU A 100 8.96 2.13 4.13
N LEU A 101 7.92 1.30 4.24
CA LEU A 101 6.91 1.13 3.19
C LEU A 101 6.08 2.40 3.03
N GLU A 102 5.71 3.06 4.13
CA GLU A 102 5.01 4.35 4.09
C GLU A 102 5.88 5.44 3.44
N ALA A 103 7.14 5.55 3.84
CA ALA A 103 8.08 6.50 3.26
C ALA A 103 8.32 6.23 1.76
N ALA A 104 8.38 4.96 1.34
CA ALA A 104 8.47 4.60 -0.06
C ALA A 104 7.22 5.03 -0.85
N LYS A 105 6.02 4.87 -0.27
CA LYS A 105 4.75 5.36 -0.85
C LYS A 105 4.73 6.88 -0.97
N LYS A 106 5.14 7.61 0.08
CA LYS A 106 5.26 9.09 0.06
C LYS A 106 6.17 9.57 -1.07
N ARG A 107 7.38 9.01 -1.17
CA ARG A 107 8.32 9.35 -2.26
C ARG A 107 7.79 9.03 -3.64
N LYS A 108 7.02 7.95 -3.80
CA LYS A 108 6.38 7.62 -5.08
C LYS A 108 5.39 8.73 -5.45
N HIS A 109 4.54 9.13 -4.52
CA HIS A 109 3.58 10.21 -4.73
C HIS A 109 4.25 11.55 -5.05
N GLU A 110 5.31 11.92 -4.33
CA GLU A 110 6.10 13.13 -4.60
C GLU A 110 6.68 13.13 -6.03
N ARG A 111 7.23 12.00 -6.47
CA ARG A 111 7.75 11.85 -7.85
C ARG A 111 6.64 12.01 -8.88
N ASP A 112 5.47 11.43 -8.63
CA ASP A 112 4.31 11.55 -9.52
C ASP A 112 3.85 13.01 -9.62
N ILE A 113 3.80 13.75 -8.51
CA ILE A 113 3.50 15.20 -8.48
C ILE A 113 4.52 15.99 -9.31
N VAL A 114 5.81 15.72 -9.15
CA VAL A 114 6.88 16.43 -9.88
C VAL A 114 6.75 16.17 -11.39
N TYR A 115 6.51 14.92 -11.77
CA TYR A 115 6.33 14.52 -13.16
C TYR A 115 5.10 15.20 -13.78
N GLU A 116 3.98 15.25 -13.05
CA GLU A 116 2.77 15.93 -13.50
C GLU A 116 2.95 17.44 -13.63
N LYS A 117 3.62 18.09 -12.67
CA LYS A 117 3.98 19.51 -12.78
C LYS A 117 4.85 19.79 -13.99
N LYS A 118 5.75 18.86 -14.33
CA LYS A 118 6.58 18.94 -15.54
C LYS A 118 5.72 18.85 -16.80
N ILE A 119 4.84 17.85 -16.90
CA ILE A 119 3.93 17.69 -18.04
C ILE A 119 3.02 18.91 -18.19
N ALA A 120 2.42 19.41 -17.12
CA ALA A 120 1.54 20.56 -17.17
C ALA A 120 2.27 21.82 -17.69
N ARG A 121 3.55 21.96 -17.33
CA ARG A 121 4.40 23.04 -17.84
C ARG A 121 4.69 22.87 -19.33
N GLU A 122 5.04 21.66 -19.77
CA GLU A 122 5.27 21.34 -21.18
C GLU A 122 4.00 21.56 -22.02
N GLN A 123 2.84 21.10 -21.54
CA GLN A 123 1.54 21.34 -22.18
C GLN A 123 1.19 22.82 -22.28
N ALA A 124 1.46 23.60 -21.23
CA ALA A 124 1.22 25.04 -21.27
C ALA A 124 2.11 25.75 -22.30
N LEU A 125 3.35 25.29 -22.49
CA LEU A 125 4.25 25.81 -23.52
C LEU A 125 3.76 25.42 -24.93
N GLU A 126 3.38 24.15 -25.14
CA GLU A 126 2.83 23.68 -26.41
C GLU A 126 1.51 24.38 -26.77
N GLU A 127 0.65 24.66 -25.78
CA GLU A 127 -0.60 25.41 -25.98
C GLU A 127 -0.36 26.85 -26.45
N ILE A 128 0.75 27.45 -26.02
CA ILE A 128 1.20 28.79 -26.44
C ILE A 128 1.80 28.73 -27.84
N GLU A 129 2.61 27.71 -28.13
CA GLU A 129 3.35 27.58 -29.38
C GLU A 129 2.46 27.20 -30.58
N GLN A 130 1.49 26.31 -30.38
CA GLN A 130 0.66 25.75 -31.45
C GLN A 130 -0.73 26.42 -31.57
N ASP A 131 -0.92 27.60 -30.96
CA ASP A 131 -2.20 28.34 -30.95
C ASP A 131 -3.40 27.43 -30.63
N PHE A 132 -3.29 26.64 -29.55
CA PHE A 132 -4.44 25.86 -29.05
C PHE A 132 -5.35 26.67 -28.13
N ARG A 133 -5.01 27.94 -27.89
CA ARG A 133 -5.84 28.86 -27.11
C ARG A 133 -7.23 29.00 -27.76
N GLY A 134 -8.25 28.51 -27.06
CA GLY A 134 -9.66 28.59 -27.50
C GLY A 134 -10.23 27.33 -28.13
N LYS A 135 -9.45 26.26 -28.29
CA LYS A 135 -9.96 24.94 -28.72
C LYS A 135 -10.45 24.13 -27.52
N GLU A 136 -11.43 23.25 -27.76
CA GLU A 136 -11.99 22.39 -26.71
C GLU A 136 -10.97 21.32 -26.27
N LYS A 137 -10.83 21.14 -24.95
CA LYS A 137 -9.94 20.13 -24.35
C LYS A 137 -10.76 18.91 -23.96
N PHE A 138 -10.56 17.79 -24.67
CA PHE A 138 -11.25 16.54 -24.36
C PHE A 138 -10.43 15.71 -23.36
N VAL A 139 -11.03 15.44 -22.21
CA VAL A 139 -10.41 14.64 -21.16
C VAL A 139 -10.99 13.23 -21.15
N THR A 140 -10.14 12.21 -21.23
CA THR A 140 -10.57 10.80 -21.18
C THR A 140 -11.09 10.43 -19.79
N ALA A 141 -11.96 9.43 -19.69
CA ALA A 141 -12.50 8.97 -18.40
C ALA A 141 -11.40 8.55 -17.41
N ALA A 142 -10.31 7.96 -17.91
CA ALA A 142 -9.17 7.57 -17.07
C ALA A 142 -8.43 8.78 -16.48
N TYR A 143 -8.26 9.85 -17.25
CA TYR A 143 -7.61 11.06 -16.74
C TYR A 143 -8.49 11.83 -15.75
N ARG A 144 -9.82 11.83 -15.94
CA ARG A 144 -10.75 12.37 -14.94
C ARG A 144 -10.59 11.68 -13.59
N LYS A 145 -10.53 10.35 -13.56
CA LYS A 145 -10.24 9.60 -12.33
C LYS A 145 -8.90 9.99 -11.70
N LYS A 146 -7.86 10.16 -12.52
CA LYS A 146 -6.54 10.60 -12.05
C LYS A 146 -6.57 12.00 -11.42
N LEU A 147 -7.36 12.93 -11.98
CA LEU A 147 -7.55 14.26 -11.39
C LEU A 147 -8.29 14.18 -10.05
N GLU A 148 -9.35 13.37 -9.96
CA GLU A 148 -10.11 13.16 -8.71
C GLU A 148 -9.22 12.54 -7.62
N GLU A 149 -8.44 11.51 -7.96
CA GLU A 149 -7.47 10.90 -7.05
C GLU A 149 -6.44 11.94 -6.55
N ARG A 150 -5.95 12.80 -7.45
CA ARG A 150 -5.01 13.88 -7.10
C ARG A 150 -5.64 14.91 -6.17
N GLU A 151 -6.87 15.33 -6.44
CA GLU A 151 -7.60 16.28 -5.58
C GLU A 151 -7.84 15.71 -4.19
N LEU A 152 -8.19 14.42 -4.09
CA LEU A 152 -8.34 13.73 -2.82
C LEU A 152 -7.03 13.70 -2.03
N TRP A 153 -5.91 13.37 -2.69
CA TRP A 153 -4.59 13.38 -2.06
C TRP A 153 -4.19 14.78 -1.58
N LEU A 154 -4.43 15.81 -2.40
CA LEU A 154 -4.13 17.19 -2.02
C LEU A 154 -4.99 17.64 -0.83
N ALA A 155 -6.26 17.24 -0.80
CA ALA A 155 -7.15 17.55 0.32
C ALA A 155 -6.70 16.85 1.61
N GLN A 156 -6.23 15.60 1.52
CA GLN A 156 -5.66 14.87 2.67
C GLN A 156 -4.35 15.52 3.14
N ASP A 157 -3.43 15.86 2.22
CA ASP A 157 -2.18 16.54 2.55
C ASP A 157 -2.43 17.91 3.20
N GLU A 158 -3.41 18.66 2.70
CA GLU A 158 -3.82 19.94 3.29
C GLU A 158 -4.43 19.78 4.70
N GLN A 159 -5.20 18.70 4.94
CA GLN A 159 -5.71 18.37 6.27
C GLN A 159 -4.55 18.03 7.22
N GLN A 160 -3.63 17.18 6.78
CA GLN A 160 -2.43 16.83 7.56
C GLN A 160 -1.59 18.06 7.85
N ARG A 161 -1.39 18.94 6.85
CA ARG A 161 -0.64 20.20 7.05
C ARG A 161 -1.31 21.10 8.07
N LYS A 162 -2.65 21.19 8.07
CA LYS A 162 -3.40 21.96 9.08
C LYS A 162 -3.25 21.35 10.48
N GLU A 163 -3.35 20.03 10.60
CA GLU A 163 -3.13 19.33 11.87
C GLU A 163 -1.70 19.55 12.38
N ASP A 164 -0.70 19.50 11.50
CA ASP A 164 0.70 19.75 11.83
C ASP A 164 0.93 21.21 12.22
N GLU A 165 0.35 22.17 11.50
CA GLU A 165 0.38 23.60 11.83
C GLU A 165 -0.29 23.89 13.18
N GLU A 166 -1.41 23.22 13.48
CA GLU A 166 -2.09 23.31 14.76
C GLU A 166 -1.31 22.65 15.90
N ASN A 167 -0.51 21.62 15.61
CA ASN A 167 0.35 20.94 16.58
C ASN A 167 1.74 21.59 16.71
N ASP A 168 2.10 22.52 15.84
CA ASP A 168 3.37 23.25 15.88
C ASP A 168 3.44 24.15 17.12
N VAL A 169 4.33 23.78 18.03
CA VAL A 169 4.60 24.49 19.29
C VAL A 169 5.10 25.91 19.05
N THR A 170 5.77 26.18 17.92
CA THR A 170 6.33 27.49 17.59
C THR A 170 5.28 28.52 17.18
N LYS A 171 4.11 28.06 16.71
CA LYS A 171 3.00 28.94 16.31
C LYS A 171 2.10 29.32 17.49
N LYS A 172 2.17 28.58 18.60
CA LYS A 172 1.35 28.81 19.79
C LYS A 172 1.93 29.92 20.66
N VAL A 173 1.19 31.02 20.79
CA VAL A 173 1.61 32.19 21.57
C VAL A 173 1.26 32.01 23.06
N GLY A 174 2.17 32.42 23.95
CA GLY A 174 1.89 32.66 25.37
C GLY A 174 1.75 31.41 26.24
N GLY A 175 2.85 30.70 26.51
CA GLY A 175 2.91 29.58 27.47
C GLY A 175 2.16 28.30 27.07
N LEU A 176 1.16 28.42 26.20
CA LEU A 176 0.36 27.32 25.65
C LEU A 176 1.19 26.38 24.76
N GLY A 177 2.27 26.87 24.16
CA GLY A 177 3.23 26.05 23.41
C GLY A 177 3.88 24.97 24.28
N ILE A 178 4.28 25.31 25.51
CA ILE A 178 4.84 24.36 26.48
C ILE A 178 3.81 23.27 26.82
N ALA A 179 2.57 23.67 27.14
CA ALA A 179 1.51 22.71 27.51
C ALA A 179 1.16 21.77 26.35
N SER A 180 1.10 22.28 25.12
CA SER A 180 0.86 21.47 23.92
C SER A 180 2.00 20.51 23.61
N PHE A 181 3.25 20.92 23.82
CA PHE A 181 4.42 20.07 23.65
C PHE A 181 4.35 18.85 24.57
N TYR A 182 4.09 19.07 25.86
CA TYR A 182 4.00 17.98 26.85
C TYR A 182 2.75 17.10 26.65
N GLY A 183 1.63 17.67 26.18
CA GLY A 183 0.46 16.88 25.80
C GLY A 183 0.73 15.93 24.61
N ASN A 184 1.52 16.38 23.63
CA ASN A 184 1.89 15.56 22.48
C ASN A 184 3.00 14.54 22.80
N LEU A 185 3.88 14.85 23.75
CA LEU A 185 4.98 13.97 24.18
C LEU A 185 4.48 12.60 24.66
N ASN A 186 3.34 12.58 25.34
CA ASN A 186 2.70 11.37 25.85
C ASN A 186 2.07 10.50 24.73
N ASN A 187 1.88 11.05 23.53
CA ASN A 187 1.43 10.28 22.36
C ASN A 187 2.60 9.74 21.53
N ASN A 188 3.84 10.17 21.83
CA ASN A 188 5.03 9.74 21.10
C ASN A 188 5.44 8.32 21.53
N THR A 189 5.39 7.39 20.59
CA THR A 189 5.74 5.98 20.80
C THR A 189 7.20 5.77 21.19
N ALA A 190 8.11 6.68 20.79
CA ALA A 190 9.52 6.62 21.17
C ALA A 190 9.78 6.94 22.64
N LEU A 191 8.86 7.67 23.31
CA LEU A 191 8.97 8.07 24.70
C LEU A 191 8.00 7.30 25.62
N GLY A 192 7.51 6.15 25.17
CA GLY A 192 6.61 5.29 25.94
C GLY A 192 5.13 5.69 25.85
N GLY A 193 4.77 6.57 24.92
CA GLY A 193 3.40 6.90 24.62
C GLY A 193 2.64 5.70 24.05
N THR A 194 1.38 5.55 24.43
CA THR A 194 0.50 4.56 23.81
C THR A 194 0.19 5.02 22.40
N ALA A 195 0.73 4.33 21.39
CA ALA A 195 0.22 4.48 20.04
C ALA A 195 -1.29 4.25 20.13
N LYS A 196 -2.11 5.20 19.66
CA LYS A 196 -3.54 4.97 19.44
C LYS A 196 -3.68 3.98 18.29
N ASN A 197 -3.27 2.73 18.52
CA ASN A 197 -3.63 1.63 17.67
C ASN A 197 -5.10 1.36 17.94
N GLU A 198 -5.97 1.86 17.07
CA GLU A 198 -7.43 1.81 17.24
C GLU A 198 -7.95 0.37 17.36
N SER A 199 -7.14 -0.64 16.99
CA SER A 199 -7.44 -2.06 17.18
C SER A 199 -7.48 -2.53 18.64
N ILE A 200 -6.84 -1.82 19.59
CA ILE A 200 -6.74 -2.26 21.01
C ILE A 200 -7.92 -1.75 21.87
N LYS A 201 -8.62 -0.69 21.44
CA LYS A 201 -9.70 -0.05 22.24
C LYS A 201 -10.92 -0.94 22.49
N SER A 202 -11.18 -1.94 21.65
CA SER A 202 -12.35 -2.84 21.82
C SER A 202 -12.18 -3.86 22.96
N VAL A 203 -10.95 -4.11 23.42
CA VAL A 203 -10.65 -5.10 24.46
C VAL A 203 -10.65 -4.46 25.86
N THR A 204 -10.26 -3.19 25.97
CA THR A 204 -10.06 -2.53 27.27
C THR A 204 -11.33 -1.99 27.92
N SER A 205 -12.44 -1.84 27.17
CA SER A 205 -13.71 -1.32 27.71
C SER A 205 -14.44 -2.28 28.66
N ASN A 206 -14.02 -3.54 28.75
CA ASN A 206 -14.61 -4.54 29.65
C ASN A 206 -13.93 -4.65 31.03
N MET A 207 -12.80 -3.96 31.27
CA MET A 207 -12.01 -4.15 32.49
C MET A 207 -12.16 -3.04 33.54
N ASP A 208 -12.76 -1.90 33.20
CA ASP A 208 -12.76 -0.68 34.03
C ASP A 208 -14.07 -0.43 34.79
N GLN A 209 -14.66 -1.48 35.39
CA GLN A 209 -15.81 -1.34 36.30
C GLN A 209 -15.53 -1.80 37.74
N THR A 210 -14.32 -2.26 38.05
CA THR A 210 -13.99 -2.75 39.41
C THR A 210 -12.66 -2.19 39.90
N ARG A 211 -12.67 -0.96 40.45
CA ARG A 211 -11.76 -0.53 41.53
C ARG A 211 -12.17 0.85 42.08
N GLY A 212 -12.94 0.83 43.15
CA GLY A 212 -13.24 1.98 43.99
C GLY A 212 -12.13 2.28 45.01
N ALA A 213 -12.04 3.57 45.33
CA ALA A 213 -11.71 4.19 46.62
C ALA A 213 -10.69 3.50 47.56
N ALA A 214 -9.51 4.13 47.72
CA ALA A 214 -8.77 4.10 48.98
C ALA A 214 -7.90 5.37 49.16
N ASN A 215 -7.98 5.87 50.39
CA ASN A 215 -7.39 7.06 50.99
C ASN A 215 -5.85 6.96 51.10
N GLY A 216 -5.12 8.07 50.97
CA GLY A 216 -3.66 8.10 51.18
C GLY A 216 -3.11 9.52 51.32
N GLN A 217 -2.63 9.83 52.53
CA GLN A 217 -2.13 11.13 53.00
C GLN A 217 -0.87 11.59 52.27
N GLY A 218 -0.86 12.83 51.78
CA GLY A 218 0.32 13.49 51.20
C GLY A 218 0.99 14.43 52.20
N TRP A 219 2.26 14.14 52.52
CA TRP A 219 3.17 14.98 53.27
C TRP A 219 3.44 16.31 52.55
N SER A 220 3.38 17.42 53.29
CA SER A 220 3.76 18.76 52.84
C SER A 220 5.25 18.98 53.06
N GLU A 221 6.00 19.31 52.00
CA GLU A 221 7.36 19.85 52.11
C GLU A 221 7.42 21.17 51.35
N SER A 222 7.44 22.27 52.11
CA SER A 222 7.57 23.64 51.63
C SER A 222 9.04 24.00 51.48
N LEU A 223 9.53 24.33 50.28
CA LEU A 223 10.75 25.14 50.15
C LEU A 223 10.67 26.14 48.98
N ARG A 224 10.44 27.40 49.39
CA ARG A 224 11.16 28.63 49.03
C ARG A 224 11.21 29.05 47.55
N THR A 225 10.50 30.15 47.30
CA THR A 225 10.77 31.08 46.21
C THR A 225 12.17 31.68 46.35
N ASP A 226 12.99 31.57 45.32
CA ASP A 226 14.06 32.54 45.09
C ASP A 226 13.94 33.12 43.69
N ARG A 227 13.89 34.45 43.69
CA ARG A 227 13.86 35.32 42.52
C ARG A 227 15.29 35.53 42.03
N ASN A 228 15.47 35.37 40.72
CA ASN A 228 16.18 36.29 39.83
C ASN A 228 17.72 36.23 39.79
N THR A 229 18.28 35.80 38.64
CA THR A 229 19.40 36.50 37.97
C THR A 229 19.53 36.09 36.48
N PHE A 230 19.20 37.05 35.62
CA PHE A 230 19.77 37.37 34.31
C PHE A 230 21.01 36.55 33.85
N ALA A 231 20.89 35.82 32.74
CA ALA A 231 22.01 35.41 31.91
C ALA A 231 21.60 35.46 30.42
N GLU A 232 22.26 36.34 29.67
CA GLU A 232 22.12 36.51 28.22
C GLU A 232 22.50 35.23 27.45
N PRO A 233 21.80 34.85 26.37
CA PRO A 233 22.27 33.77 25.52
C PRO A 233 23.32 34.30 24.52
N LEU A 234 24.53 33.74 24.62
CA LEU A 234 25.58 33.79 23.60
C LEU A 234 25.07 33.27 22.25
N VAL A 235 25.11 34.12 21.22
CA VAL A 235 24.93 33.70 19.82
C VAL A 235 26.30 33.48 19.17
N LYS A 236 26.58 32.22 18.85
CA LYS A 236 27.54 31.73 17.83
C LYS A 236 26.81 30.56 17.16
N ARG A 237 26.78 30.31 15.86
CA ARG A 237 27.51 30.81 14.68
C ARG A 237 26.74 30.32 13.44
N SER A 238 26.92 31.05 12.34
CA SER A 238 26.90 30.65 10.90
C SER A 238 26.09 29.41 10.46
N ASP A 239 25.23 29.59 9.45
CA ASP A 239 25.48 29.05 8.10
C ASP A 239 24.52 29.69 7.07
N GLN A 240 25.03 29.91 5.86
CA GLN A 240 24.42 30.66 4.77
C GLN A 240 23.34 29.84 4.06
N GLY A 241 22.25 30.49 3.62
CA GLY A 241 21.28 29.84 2.74
C GLY A 241 19.97 30.58 2.42
N ALA A 242 19.70 31.75 3.00
CA ALA A 242 18.58 32.59 2.60
C ALA A 242 19.05 34.02 2.46
N CYS A 243 18.63 34.72 1.39
CA CYS A 243 18.81 36.16 1.24
C CYS A 243 17.96 36.89 2.29
N GLU A 244 18.34 36.81 3.55
CA GLU A 244 17.81 37.67 4.59
C GLU A 244 18.43 39.04 4.41
N LEU A 245 17.63 39.98 3.89
CA LEU A 245 18.00 41.38 3.82
C LEU A 245 18.46 41.82 5.23
N THR A 246 19.66 42.35 5.31
CA THR A 246 20.22 42.82 6.57
C THR A 246 19.31 43.88 7.19
N LYS A 247 19.37 44.06 8.52
CA LYS A 247 18.54 45.06 9.22
C LYS A 247 18.70 46.47 8.63
N GLU A 248 19.85 46.76 8.03
CA GLU A 248 20.15 48.02 7.35
C GLU A 248 19.46 48.13 5.99
N GLU A 249 19.41 47.05 5.20
CA GLU A 249 18.70 47.01 3.92
C GLU A 249 17.19 47.14 4.09
N VAL A 250 16.61 46.49 5.11
CA VAL A 250 15.19 46.64 5.45
C VAL A 250 14.87 48.07 5.89
N ARG A 251 15.77 48.72 6.64
CA ARG A 251 15.64 50.15 6.99
C ARG A 251 15.72 51.03 5.75
N ALA A 252 16.65 50.77 4.84
CA ALA A 252 16.78 51.51 3.59
C ALA A 252 15.53 51.39 2.69
N LEU A 253 14.92 50.19 2.61
CA LEU A 253 13.67 49.97 1.89
C LEU A 253 12.50 50.74 2.50
N LYS A 254 12.38 50.76 3.84
CA LYS A 254 11.35 51.55 4.52
C LYS A 254 11.52 53.05 4.30
N VAL A 255 12.76 53.54 4.26
CA VAL A 255 13.05 54.96 3.96
C VAL A 255 12.70 55.29 2.50
N LYS A 256 13.04 54.41 1.55
CA LYS A 256 12.66 54.58 0.13
C LYS A 256 11.14 54.57 -0.06
N GLU A 257 10.43 53.66 0.61
CA GLU A 257 8.98 53.60 0.56
C GLU A 257 8.33 54.84 1.20
N ALA A 258 8.88 55.34 2.30
CA ALA A 258 8.41 56.60 2.91
C ALA A 258 8.66 57.80 1.98
N PHE A 259 9.79 57.82 1.27
CA PHE A 259 10.11 58.86 0.29
C PHE A 259 9.17 58.82 -0.92
N GLU A 260 8.86 57.63 -1.45
CA GLU A 260 7.89 57.48 -2.55
C GLU A 260 6.47 57.88 -2.11
N ARG A 261 6.05 57.50 -0.90
CA ARG A 261 4.76 57.95 -0.34
C ARG A 261 4.71 59.48 -0.18
N TYR A 262 5.82 60.12 0.17
CA TYR A 262 5.93 61.58 0.25
C TYR A 262 5.89 62.22 -1.13
N ARG A 263 6.57 61.62 -2.11
CA ARG A 263 6.60 62.07 -3.50
C ARG A 263 5.21 62.00 -4.16
N ILE A 264 4.47 60.90 -3.94
CA ILE A 264 3.09 60.72 -4.38
C ILE A 264 2.17 61.75 -3.71
N ARG A 265 2.32 61.97 -2.41
CA ARG A 265 1.47 62.90 -1.64
C ARG A 265 1.66 64.36 -2.06
N ASN A 266 2.87 64.74 -2.48
CA ASN A 266 3.19 66.10 -2.90
C ASN A 266 3.13 66.29 -4.43
N GLY A 267 2.58 65.32 -5.18
CA GLY A 267 2.36 65.46 -6.62
C GLY A 267 3.62 65.56 -7.47
N LEU A 268 4.78 65.18 -6.93
CA LEU A 268 6.07 65.16 -7.64
C LEU A 268 6.19 63.89 -8.49
N LEU A 269 5.20 63.59 -9.34
CA LEU A 269 5.31 62.55 -10.36
C LEU A 269 5.81 63.20 -11.66
N VAL A 270 7.10 63.06 -11.96
CA VAL A 270 7.60 63.19 -13.34
C VAL A 270 7.15 61.94 -14.07
N SER A 271 6.45 62.12 -15.19
CA SER A 271 6.05 61.09 -16.16
C SER A 271 7.24 60.26 -16.63
#